data_AF-A0A4Y8PGI5-F1
#
_entry.id   AF-A0A4Y8PGI5-F1
#
_cell.length_a   1.000
_cell.length_b   1.000
_cell.length_c   1.000
_cell.angle_alpha   90.00
_cell.angle_beta   90.00
_cell.angle_gamma   90.00
#
_symmetry.space_group_name_H-M   'P 1'
#
loop_
_entity.id
_entity.type
_entity.pdbx_description
1 polymer ?
#
loop_
_entity_poly.entity_id
_entity_poly.type
_entity_poly.pdbx_seq_one_letter_code
_entity_poly.pdbx_strand_id
1 'polypeptide(L)'
;MIFFLKILYKTLYLLMFKSINNYFTQLKPLSLILYPIFFFFLLFWGGCSGEEQAHFAENKIEQYKQNPTKENREEAQAALSELDASIHRLEAQISRETGETKRADQQRLSNLKKRRSKLNTDFTKAEAQTLLNDLKNFFQNPPLLDNQKDNKTQ
;
A
#
# COMPACT_ATOMS: atom_id res chain seq x y z
N MET A 1 24.75 31.61 -4.88
CA MET A 1 24.14 30.79 -5.96
C MET A 1 22.93 29.95 -5.50
N ILE A 2 22.92 29.36 -4.31
CA ILE A 2 21.82 28.47 -3.84
C ILE A 2 20.49 29.20 -3.56
N PHE A 3 20.54 30.49 -3.20
CA PHE A 3 19.35 31.28 -2.85
C PHE A 3 18.43 31.57 -4.05
N PHE A 4 19.02 31.80 -5.23
CA PHE A 4 18.28 32.08 -6.47
C PHE A 4 17.50 30.85 -6.96
N LEU A 5 18.03 29.65 -6.74
CA LEU A 5 17.40 28.40 -7.16
C LEU A 5 16.09 28.13 -6.39
N LYS A 6 16.05 28.45 -5.09
CA LYS A 6 14.85 28.30 -4.25
C LYS A 6 13.74 29.28 -4.64
N ILE A 7 14.09 30.50 -5.02
CA ILE A 7 13.13 31.52 -5.46
C ILE A 7 12.55 31.14 -6.82
N LEU A 8 13.38 30.65 -7.75
CA LEU A 8 12.91 30.17 -9.05
C LEU A 8 11.91 29.02 -8.89
N TYR A 9 12.22 28.05 -8.01
CA TYR A 9 11.36 26.90 -7.78
C TYR A 9 10.00 27.28 -7.19
N LYS A 10 9.98 28.20 -6.21
CA LYS A 10 8.74 28.68 -5.59
C LYS A 10 7.85 29.44 -6.58
N THR A 11 8.46 30.24 -7.45
CA THR A 11 7.74 31.03 -8.45
C THR A 11 7.18 30.15 -9.56
N LEU A 12 7.95 29.14 -10.01
CA LEU A 12 7.50 28.15 -10.99
C LEU A 12 6.39 27.26 -10.41
N TYR A 13 6.50 26.85 -9.16
CA TYR A 13 5.47 26.08 -8.45
C TYR A 13 4.14 26.85 -8.35
N LEU A 14 4.18 28.14 -8.03
CA LEU A 14 2.98 28.99 -7.95
C LEU A 14 2.33 29.21 -9.32
N LEU A 15 3.11 29.32 -10.40
CA LEU A 15 2.58 29.42 -11.76
C LEU A 15 1.90 28.12 -12.20
N MET A 16 2.50 26.96 -11.90
CA MET A 16 1.91 25.66 -12.19
C MET A 16 0.63 25.43 -11.37
N PHE A 17 0.61 25.80 -10.09
CA PHE A 17 -0.57 25.65 -9.24
C PHE A 17 -1.75 26.54 -9.66
N LYS A 18 -1.48 27.78 -10.08
CA LYS A 18 -2.52 28.70 -10.58
C LYS A 18 -3.09 28.25 -11.93
N SER A 19 -2.26 27.62 -12.76
CA SER A 19 -2.68 26.99 -14.01
C SER A 19 -3.63 25.82 -13.74
N ILE A 20 -3.27 24.90 -12.84
CA ILE A 20 -4.06 23.70 -12.49
C ILE A 20 -5.46 24.07 -11.95
N ASN A 21 -5.58 25.09 -11.10
CA ASN A 21 -6.88 25.51 -10.57
C ASN A 21 -7.84 26.05 -11.64
N ASN A 22 -7.33 26.62 -12.73
CA ASN A 22 -8.16 27.15 -13.81
C ASN A 22 -8.64 26.05 -14.79
N TYR A 23 -7.90 24.93 -14.88
CA TYR A 23 -8.33 23.75 -15.66
C TYR A 23 -9.32 22.86 -14.90
N PHE A 24 -9.31 22.90 -13.57
CA PHE A 24 -10.15 22.03 -12.73
C PHE A 24 -11.64 22.41 -12.76
N THR A 25 -12.00 23.61 -13.18
CA THR A 25 -13.41 24.06 -13.22
C THR A 25 -14.18 23.52 -14.44
N GLN A 26 -13.50 22.97 -15.46
CA GLN A 26 -14.13 22.55 -16.72
C GLN A 26 -14.18 21.04 -17.00
N LEU A 27 -13.49 20.17 -16.24
CA LEU A 27 -13.40 18.74 -16.56
C LEU A 27 -13.95 17.88 -15.41
N LYS A 28 -15.28 17.83 -15.29
CA LYS A 28 -16.00 17.07 -14.25
C LYS A 28 -16.17 15.55 -14.48
N PRO A 29 -15.79 14.91 -15.62
CA PRO A 29 -15.84 13.44 -15.67
C PRO A 29 -14.53 12.76 -16.11
N LEU A 30 -13.35 13.30 -15.78
CA LEU A 30 -12.06 12.63 -16.06
C LEU A 30 -11.24 12.30 -14.80
N SER A 31 -11.89 12.25 -13.65
CA SER A 31 -11.24 11.98 -12.35
C SER A 31 -11.00 10.51 -12.05
N LEU A 32 -11.39 9.55 -12.90
CA LEU A 32 -11.21 8.12 -12.61
C LEU A 32 -9.92 7.50 -13.16
N ILE A 33 -9.28 8.13 -14.16
CA ILE A 33 -8.13 7.53 -14.88
C ILE A 33 -6.81 8.27 -14.58
N LEU A 34 -6.88 9.49 -14.03
CA LEU A 34 -5.68 10.29 -13.76
C LEU A 34 -5.02 9.99 -12.41
N TYR A 35 -5.76 9.47 -11.43
CA TYR A 35 -5.21 9.06 -10.12
C TYR A 35 -4.19 7.92 -10.19
N PRO A 36 -4.38 6.82 -10.97
CA PRO A 36 -3.37 5.78 -11.05
C PRO A 36 -2.09 6.27 -11.74
N ILE A 37 -2.20 7.24 -12.67
CA ILE A 37 -1.04 7.82 -13.38
C ILE A 37 -0.28 8.79 -12.46
N PHE A 38 -0.98 9.60 -11.66
CA PHE A 38 -0.35 10.47 -10.67
C PHE A 38 0.32 9.68 -9.53
N PHE A 39 -0.26 8.55 -9.12
CA PHE A 39 0.35 7.60 -8.18
C PHE A 39 1.60 6.93 -8.79
N PHE A 40 1.53 6.53 -10.06
CA PHE A 40 2.71 6.03 -10.79
C PHE A 40 3.82 7.09 -10.93
N PHE A 41 3.46 8.37 -11.13
CA PHE A 41 4.44 9.46 -11.23
C PHE A 41 5.10 9.79 -9.87
N LEU A 42 4.38 9.63 -8.75
CA LEU A 42 4.96 9.69 -7.40
C LEU A 42 5.92 8.52 -7.13
N LEU A 43 5.60 7.32 -7.60
CA LEU A 43 6.48 6.13 -7.50
C LEU A 43 7.71 6.20 -8.42
N PHE A 44 7.67 7.00 -9.49
CA PHE A 44 8.77 7.11 -10.45
C PHE A 44 9.88 8.10 -10.01
N TRP A 45 9.58 9.04 -9.12
CA TRP A 45 10.54 10.05 -8.63
C TRP A 45 10.75 10.05 -7.10
N GLY A 46 9.84 9.49 -6.32
CA GLY A 46 9.97 9.34 -4.87
C GLY A 46 10.57 7.98 -4.54
N GLY A 47 11.90 7.91 -4.45
CA GLY A 47 12.58 6.77 -3.84
C GLY A 47 12.26 6.70 -2.35
N CYS A 48 11.07 6.21 -1.98
CA CYS A 48 10.85 5.72 -0.63
C CYS A 48 11.83 4.58 -0.42
N SER A 49 12.68 4.72 0.61
CA SER A 49 13.62 3.66 0.94
C SER A 49 12.85 2.38 1.26
N GLY A 50 13.41 1.20 0.96
CA GLY A 50 12.76 -0.08 1.29
C GLY A 50 12.41 -0.23 2.78
N GLU A 51 13.04 0.58 3.63
CA GLU A 51 12.78 0.65 5.06
C GLU A 51 11.50 1.43 5.38
N GLU A 52 11.24 2.57 4.71
CA GLU A 52 9.98 3.31 4.83
C GLU A 52 8.78 2.47 4.39
N GLN A 53 8.93 1.71 3.31
CA GLN A 53 7.89 0.81 2.83
C GLN A 53 7.63 -0.35 3.80
N ALA A 54 8.67 -0.84 4.48
CA ALA A 54 8.51 -1.85 5.52
C ALA A 54 7.73 -1.30 6.73
N HIS A 55 8.01 -0.07 7.15
CA HIS A 55 7.23 0.60 8.20
C HIS A 55 5.78 0.89 7.78
N PHE A 56 5.56 1.26 6.52
CA PHE A 56 4.22 1.47 5.98
C PHE A 56 3.40 0.17 5.98
N ALA A 57 3.99 -0.94 5.50
CA ALA A 57 3.36 -2.26 5.53
C ALA A 57 3.07 -2.73 6.95
N GLU A 58 4.00 -2.51 7.88
CA GLU A 58 3.81 -2.79 9.31
C GLU A 58 2.61 -2.05 9.89
N ASN A 59 2.53 -0.73 9.67
CA ASN A 59 1.40 0.09 10.13
C ASN A 59 0.06 -0.37 9.53
N LYS A 60 0.01 -0.73 8.25
CA LYS A 60 -1.23 -1.24 7.63
C LYS A 60 -1.66 -2.60 8.17
N ILE A 61 -0.72 -3.48 8.47
CA ILE A 61 -1.00 -4.77 9.13
C ILE A 61 -1.52 -4.54 10.55
N GLU A 62 -0.97 -3.56 11.28
CA GLU A 62 -1.47 -3.19 12.61
C GLU A 62 -2.89 -2.62 12.55
N GLN A 63 -3.20 -1.78 11.56
CA GLN A 63 -4.56 -1.27 11.33
C GLN A 63 -5.55 -2.41 11.07
N TYR A 64 -5.17 -3.41 10.26
CA TYR A 64 -5.99 -4.61 10.05
C TYR A 64 -6.18 -5.43 11.34
N LYS A 65 -5.13 -5.59 12.16
CA LYS A 65 -5.23 -6.29 13.45
C LYS A 65 -6.20 -5.60 14.42
N GLN A 66 -6.22 -4.26 14.43
CA GLN A 66 -7.09 -3.47 15.30
C GLN A 66 -8.54 -3.45 14.80
N ASN A 67 -8.72 -3.34 13.48
CA ASN A 67 -10.03 -3.27 12.86
C ASN A 67 -10.05 -4.15 11.59
N PRO A 68 -10.46 -5.43 11.70
CA PRO A 68 -10.38 -6.38 10.60
C PRO A 68 -11.53 -6.17 9.60
N THR A 69 -11.44 -5.11 8.81
CA THR A 69 -12.35 -4.82 7.69
C THR A 69 -11.75 -5.30 6.37
N LYS A 70 -12.60 -5.46 5.35
CA LYS A 70 -12.18 -5.77 3.99
C LYS A 70 -11.24 -4.71 3.42
N GLU A 71 -11.53 -3.43 3.66
CA GLU A 71 -10.70 -2.30 3.22
C GLU A 71 -9.31 -2.36 3.86
N ASN A 72 -9.22 -2.51 5.18
CA ASN A 72 -7.93 -2.59 5.88
C ASN A 72 -7.11 -3.82 5.46
N ARG A 73 -7.79 -4.93 5.13
CA ARG A 73 -7.15 -6.14 4.58
C ARG A 73 -6.53 -5.85 3.21
N GLU A 74 -7.28 -5.22 2.31
CA GLU A 74 -6.82 -4.87 0.96
C GLU A 74 -5.66 -3.87 1.02
N GLU A 75 -5.72 -2.88 1.91
CA GLU A 75 -4.63 -1.92 2.11
C GLU A 75 -3.36 -2.58 2.67
N ALA A 76 -3.48 -3.48 3.64
CA ALA A 76 -2.35 -4.22 4.19
C ALA A 76 -1.71 -5.14 3.14
N GLN A 77 -2.53 -5.81 2.33
CA GLN A 77 -2.05 -6.65 1.23
C GLN A 77 -1.36 -5.82 0.14
N ALA A 78 -1.93 -4.66 -0.24
CA ALA A 78 -1.32 -3.75 -1.19
C ALA A 78 0.03 -3.23 -0.70
N ALA A 79 0.14 -2.84 0.58
CA ALA A 79 1.38 -2.39 1.19
C ALA A 79 2.46 -3.48 1.20
N LEU A 80 2.09 -4.73 1.50
CA LEU A 80 3.00 -5.88 1.41
C LEU A 80 3.47 -6.12 -0.02
N SER A 81 2.58 -5.99 -1.02
CA SER A 81 2.94 -6.15 -2.43
C SER A 81 3.89 -5.07 -2.93
N GLU A 82 3.72 -3.82 -2.49
CA GLU A 82 4.62 -2.72 -2.86
C GLU A 82 6.02 -2.89 -2.24
N LEU A 83 6.08 -3.36 -0.99
CA LEU A 83 7.34 -3.72 -0.33
C LEU A 83 8.06 -4.85 -1.10
N ASP A 84 7.33 -5.86 -1.54
CA ASP A 84 7.87 -6.97 -2.32
C ASP A 84 8.44 -6.50 -3.67
N ALA A 85 7.68 -5.68 -4.40
CA ALA A 85 8.12 -5.10 -5.66
C ALA A 85 9.41 -4.27 -5.49
N SER A 86 9.51 -3.53 -4.38
CA SER A 86 10.68 -2.70 -4.11
C SER A 86 11.90 -3.49 -3.68
N ILE A 87 11.72 -4.58 -2.92
CA ILE A 87 12.78 -5.56 -2.64
C ILE A 87 13.29 -6.18 -3.95
N HIS A 88 12.40 -6.53 -4.87
CA HIS A 88 12.78 -7.06 -6.19
C HIS A 88 13.56 -6.04 -7.04
N ARG A 89 13.16 -4.76 -7.03
CA ARG A 89 13.93 -3.69 -7.68
C ARG A 89 15.32 -3.53 -7.08
N LEU A 90 15.43 -3.55 -5.75
CA LEU A 90 16.70 -3.44 -5.04
C LEU A 90 17.61 -4.64 -5.33
N GLU A 91 17.05 -5.85 -5.38
CA GLU A 91 17.77 -7.06 -5.77
C GLU A 91 18.32 -6.97 -7.20
N ALA A 92 17.51 -6.48 -8.14
CA ALA A 92 17.95 -6.26 -9.51
C ALA A 92 19.07 -5.20 -9.60
N GLN A 93 19.02 -4.13 -8.79
CA GLN A 93 20.08 -3.12 -8.72
C GLN A 93 21.39 -3.71 -8.19
N ILE A 94 21.34 -4.38 -7.03
CA ILE A 94 22.52 -5.00 -6.39
C ILE A 94 23.15 -6.08 -7.28
N SER A 95 22.33 -6.81 -8.06
CA SER A 95 22.85 -7.83 -8.98
C SER A 95 23.82 -7.27 -10.03
N ARG A 96 23.62 -6.00 -10.42
CA ARG A 96 24.43 -5.29 -11.43
C ARG A 96 25.68 -4.62 -10.84
N GLU A 97 25.77 -4.51 -9.52
CA GLU A 97 26.91 -3.91 -8.83
C GLU A 97 28.07 -4.91 -8.64
N THR A 98 29.28 -4.36 -8.58
CA THR A 98 30.54 -5.09 -8.36
C THR A 98 31.39 -4.39 -7.30
N GLY A 99 32.12 -5.14 -6.48
CA GLY A 99 33.03 -4.58 -5.46
C GLY A 99 32.48 -4.65 -4.03
N GLU A 100 33.06 -3.86 -3.12
CA GLU A 100 32.72 -3.90 -1.68
C GLU A 100 31.31 -3.39 -1.35
N THR A 101 30.76 -2.45 -2.12
CA THR A 101 29.39 -1.93 -1.95
C THR A 101 28.36 -3.05 -2.06
N LYS A 102 28.60 -4.02 -2.95
CA LYS A 102 27.74 -5.19 -3.14
C LYS A 102 27.52 -5.99 -1.85
N ARG A 103 28.54 -6.18 -1.01
CA ARG A 103 28.39 -6.97 0.23
C ARG A 103 27.50 -6.26 1.24
N ALA A 104 27.70 -4.96 1.44
CA ALA A 104 26.90 -4.16 2.36
C ALA A 104 25.43 -4.12 1.90
N ASP A 105 25.18 -3.90 0.60
CA ASP A 105 23.83 -3.84 0.09
C ASP A 105 23.15 -5.22 0.02
N GLN A 106 23.91 -6.30 -0.21
CA GLN A 106 23.40 -7.67 -0.03
C GLN A 106 22.97 -7.96 1.40
N GLN A 107 23.71 -7.47 2.40
CA GLN A 107 23.33 -7.63 3.81
C GLN A 107 22.05 -6.84 4.12
N ARG A 108 21.93 -5.60 3.62
CA ARG A 108 20.71 -4.78 3.77
C ARG A 108 19.50 -5.44 3.09
N LEU A 109 19.68 -5.97 1.87
CA LEU A 109 18.64 -6.72 1.16
C LEU A 109 18.20 -7.96 1.93
N SER A 110 19.13 -8.71 2.52
CA SER A 110 18.82 -9.89 3.35
C SER A 110 17.97 -9.52 4.56
N ASN A 111 18.29 -8.42 5.24
CA ASN A 111 17.50 -7.91 6.37
C ASN A 111 16.10 -7.48 5.94
N LEU A 112 15.96 -6.78 4.80
CA LEU A 112 14.66 -6.40 4.25
C LEU A 112 13.81 -7.63 3.89
N LYS A 113 14.40 -8.66 3.26
CA LYS A 113 13.71 -9.92 2.95
C LYS A 113 13.21 -10.62 4.22
N LYS A 114 14.03 -10.67 5.28
CA LYS A 114 13.62 -11.21 6.58
C LYS A 114 12.45 -10.42 7.18
N ARG A 115 12.51 -9.09 7.14
CA ARG A 115 11.45 -8.22 7.67
C ARG A 115 10.15 -8.41 6.89
N ARG A 116 10.20 -8.44 5.55
CA ARG A 116 9.05 -8.75 4.68
C ARG A 116 8.44 -10.11 5.01
N SER A 117 9.27 -11.15 5.20
CA SER A 117 8.78 -12.49 5.58
C SER A 117 8.05 -12.46 6.92
N LYS A 118 8.58 -11.74 7.92
CA LYS A 118 7.93 -11.59 9.23
C LYS A 118 6.58 -10.90 9.10
N LEU A 119 6.51 -9.78 8.36
CA LEU A 119 5.28 -9.04 8.14
C LEU A 119 4.21 -9.89 7.45
N ASN A 120 4.60 -10.69 6.44
CA ASN A 120 3.67 -11.60 5.77
C ASN A 120 3.09 -12.67 6.73
N THR A 121 3.94 -13.26 7.57
CA THR A 121 3.49 -14.21 8.61
C THR A 121 2.54 -13.55 9.61
N ASP A 122 2.85 -12.34 10.06
CA ASP A 122 2.02 -11.58 11.00
C ASP A 122 0.65 -11.23 10.40
N PHE A 123 0.61 -10.85 9.12
CA PHE A 123 -0.62 -10.60 8.38
C PHE A 123 -1.46 -11.88 8.23
N THR A 124 -0.84 -12.98 7.79
CA THR A 124 -1.52 -14.27 7.61
C THR A 124 -2.11 -14.78 8.92
N LYS A 125 -1.37 -14.61 10.04
CA LYS A 125 -1.86 -14.95 11.37
C LYS A 125 -3.07 -14.11 11.78
N ALA A 126 -3.06 -12.82 11.45
CA ALA A 126 -4.21 -11.94 11.71
C ALA A 126 -5.44 -12.37 10.88
N GLU A 127 -5.26 -12.71 9.60
CA GLU A 127 -6.35 -13.24 8.75
C GLU A 127 -6.93 -14.55 9.30
N ALA A 128 -6.09 -15.49 9.71
CA ALA A 128 -6.52 -16.74 10.31
C ALA A 128 -7.30 -16.51 11.61
N GLN A 129 -6.87 -15.56 12.45
CA GLN A 129 -7.57 -15.24 13.69
C GLN A 129 -8.94 -14.59 13.44
N THR A 130 -9.03 -13.67 12.47
CA THR A 130 -10.31 -13.07 12.06
C THR A 130 -11.26 -14.15 11.55
N LEU A 131 -10.79 -15.06 10.69
CA LEU A 131 -11.62 -16.17 10.19
C LEU A 131 -12.10 -17.10 11.32
N LEU A 132 -11.24 -17.42 12.28
CA LEU A 132 -11.63 -18.22 13.45
C LEU A 132 -12.68 -17.50 14.30
N ASN A 133 -12.57 -16.19 14.46
CA ASN A 133 -13.57 -15.38 15.17
C ASN A 133 -14.90 -15.35 14.42
N ASP A 134 -14.88 -15.18 13.11
CA ASP A 134 -16.08 -15.21 12.25
C ASP A 134 -16.77 -16.57 12.30
N LEU A 135 -15.99 -17.66 12.22
CA LEU A 135 -16.49 -19.03 12.39
C LEU A 135 -17.12 -19.22 13.77
N LYS A 136 -16.45 -18.77 14.84
CA LYS A 136 -16.98 -18.85 16.20
C LYS A 136 -18.29 -18.08 16.33
N ASN A 137 -18.36 -16.87 15.77
CA ASN A 137 -19.57 -16.05 15.76
C ASN A 137 -20.70 -16.72 14.98
N PHE A 138 -20.40 -17.35 13.84
CA PHE A 138 -21.36 -18.11 13.04
C PHE A 138 -21.95 -19.29 13.83
N PHE A 139 -21.13 -20.04 14.58
CA PHE A 139 -21.63 -21.14 15.40
C PHE A 139 -22.38 -20.68 16.66
N GLN A 140 -22.03 -19.52 17.21
CA GLN A 140 -22.71 -18.96 18.38
C GLN A 140 -24.05 -18.29 18.04
N ASN A 141 -24.13 -17.67 16.88
CA ASN A 141 -25.33 -17.05 16.33
C ASN A 141 -25.60 -17.63 14.95
N PRO A 142 -26.02 -18.91 14.87
CA PRO A 142 -26.33 -19.52 13.59
C PRO A 142 -27.39 -18.66 12.91
N PRO A 143 -27.23 -18.33 11.62
CA PRO A 143 -28.28 -17.62 10.90
C PRO A 143 -29.56 -18.43 11.05
N LEU A 144 -30.63 -17.77 11.52
CA LEU A 144 -31.95 -18.39 11.58
C LEU A 144 -32.25 -18.84 10.15
N LEU A 145 -32.28 -20.16 9.94
CA LEU A 145 -32.88 -20.76 8.76
C LEU A 145 -34.35 -20.38 8.83
N ASP A 146 -34.68 -19.22 8.26
CA ASP A 146 -36.06 -18.82 8.04
C ASP A 146 -36.59 -19.82 7.02
N ASN A 147 -37.28 -20.83 7.53
CA ASN A 147 -38.03 -21.75 6.72
C ASN A 147 -39.10 -20.91 6.04
N GLN A 148 -38.82 -20.41 4.83
CA GLN A 148 -39.85 -19.95 3.91
C GLN A 148 -40.79 -21.14 3.64
N LYS A 149 -41.74 -21.35 4.55
CA LYS A 149 -43.03 -21.95 4.21
C LYS A 149 -43.72 -20.91 3.36
N ASP A 150 -43.44 -20.95 2.05
CA ASP A 150 -44.32 -20.39 1.04
C ASP A 150 -45.67 -21.11 1.16
N ASN A 151 -46.51 -20.62 2.06
CA ASN A 151 -47.92 -20.96 2.09
C ASN A 151 -48.56 -20.24 0.89
N LYS A 152 -48.46 -20.86 -0.29
CA LYS A 152 -49.35 -20.55 -1.41
C LYS A 152 -50.74 -21.07 -1.05
N THR A 153 -51.49 -20.23 -0.34
CA THR A 153 -52.96 -20.26 -0.40
C THR A 153 -53.40 -19.08 -1.24
N GLN A 154 -53.76 -19.34 -2.50
CA GLN A 154 -54.83 -18.65 -3.24
C GLN A 154 -55.13 -19.42 -4.51
#